data_AF-A0A969C4U6-F1
#
_entry.id   AF-A0A969C4U6-F1
#
_cell.length_a   1.000
_cell.length_b   1.000
_cell.length_c   1.000
_cell.angle_alpha   90.00
_cell.angle_beta   90.00
_cell.angle_gamma   90.00
#
_symmetry.space_group_name_H-M   'P 1'
#
loop_
_entity.id
_entity.type
_entity.pdbx_description
1 polymer ?
#
loop_
_entity_poly.entity_id
_entity_poly.type
_entity_poly.pdbx_seq_one_letter_code
_entity_poly.pdbx_strand_id
1 'polypeptide(L)'
;MQFDGTSEEKNKHRGVGNLYDVKLKAIENLASVGIKVTLVTTIVNSINNDAIGDIVKFAAQNIDKVQTIAFQPVSFTGRDEDVSDKDRKEQRYTLAGMTHDLKSQLGDKLALEPLRDWFPLSSYSAFTSVMDMLQGADAPWGWSSCNCHPNCGIFTLMIVNNKTGEMRSLFEFFNYEQFMKDVATITDTARGKN
;
A
#
# COMPACT_ATOMS: atom_id res chain seq x y z
N MET A 1 -7.02 4.58 8.22
CA MET A 1 -7.52 3.90 9.44
C MET A 1 -6.49 2.88 9.87
N GLN A 2 -6.06 2.91 11.13
CA GLN A 2 -5.14 1.91 11.66
C GLN A 2 -5.81 0.52 11.68
N PHE A 3 -5.15 -0.53 11.18
CA PHE A 3 -5.73 -1.86 10.96
C PHE A 3 -4.64 -2.95 11.02
N ASP A 4 -4.44 -3.59 12.18
CA ASP A 4 -3.32 -4.52 12.38
C ASP A 4 -3.65 -5.98 12.01
N GLY A 5 -4.88 -6.25 11.59
CA GLY A 5 -5.34 -7.58 11.21
C GLY A 5 -6.86 -7.70 11.17
N THR A 6 -7.33 -8.85 10.69
CA THR A 6 -8.74 -9.17 10.44
C THR A 6 -9.43 -9.91 11.60
N SER A 7 -8.89 -9.80 12.81
CA SER A 7 -9.44 -10.42 14.03
C SER A 7 -9.20 -9.55 15.26
N GLU A 8 -10.01 -9.76 16.30
CA GLU A 8 -9.81 -9.07 17.59
C GLU A 8 -8.47 -9.41 18.23
N GLU A 9 -8.03 -10.67 18.17
CA GLU A 9 -6.72 -11.07 18.73
C GLU A 9 -5.55 -10.30 18.10
N LYS A 10 -5.59 -10.04 16.79
CA LYS A 10 -4.56 -9.22 16.12
C LYS A 10 -4.61 -7.73 16.51
N ASN A 11 -5.75 -7.25 17.00
CA ASN A 11 -5.95 -5.86 17.43
C ASN A 11 -5.85 -5.68 18.96
N LYS A 12 -5.85 -6.76 19.74
CA LYS A 12 -5.91 -6.78 21.22
C LYS A 12 -4.78 -6.03 21.92
N HIS A 13 -3.59 -6.01 21.32
CA HIS A 13 -2.43 -5.29 21.84
C HIS A 13 -2.65 -3.76 21.95
N ARG A 14 -3.73 -3.23 21.35
CA ARG A 14 -4.15 -1.83 21.47
C ARG A 14 -4.94 -1.53 22.73
N GLY A 15 -5.28 -2.53 23.54
CA GLY A 15 -5.99 -2.36 24.81
C GLY A 15 -7.50 -2.12 24.68
N VAL A 16 -8.08 -2.36 23.50
CA VAL A 16 -9.52 -2.24 23.24
C VAL A 16 -10.06 -3.61 22.81
N GLY A 17 -11.11 -4.09 23.48
CA GLY A 17 -11.58 -5.48 23.36
C GLY A 17 -12.46 -5.81 22.15
N ASN A 18 -13.09 -4.81 21.52
CA ASN A 18 -13.96 -4.97 20.35
C ASN A 18 -13.53 -4.05 19.18
N LEU A 19 -12.23 -3.84 19.05
CA LEU A 19 -11.68 -2.83 18.15
C LEU A 19 -11.88 -3.19 16.68
N TYR A 20 -11.83 -4.48 16.35
CA TYR A 20 -12.07 -4.94 14.98
C TYR A 20 -13.53 -4.70 14.56
N ASP A 21 -14.50 -5.06 15.40
CA ASP A 21 -15.93 -4.81 15.10
C ASP A 21 -16.25 -3.32 14.93
N VAL A 22 -15.67 -2.48 15.79
CA VAL A 22 -15.80 -1.01 15.69
C VAL A 22 -15.22 -0.50 14.38
N LYS A 23 -14.07 -1.02 13.95
CA LYS A 23 -13.44 -0.65 12.65
C LYS A 23 -14.30 -1.05 11.47
N LEU A 24 -14.89 -2.26 11.48
CA LEU A 24 -15.80 -2.70 10.41
C LEU A 24 -16.99 -1.75 10.30
N LYS A 25 -17.63 -1.41 11.43
CA LYS A 25 -18.74 -0.45 11.44
C LYS A 25 -18.33 0.93 10.94
N ALA A 26 -17.13 1.39 11.27
CA ALA A 26 -16.60 2.66 10.77
C ALA A 26 -16.38 2.63 9.25
N ILE A 27 -15.88 1.52 8.69
CA ILE A 27 -15.72 1.35 7.24
C ILE A 27 -17.09 1.41 6.54
N GLU A 28 -18.10 0.71 7.06
CA GLU A 28 -19.45 0.74 6.48
C GLU A 28 -20.08 2.14 6.54
N ASN A 29 -19.95 2.84 7.67
CA ASN A 29 -20.47 4.19 7.81
C ASN A 29 -19.81 5.17 6.81
N LEU A 30 -18.49 5.09 6.63
CA LEU A 30 -17.77 5.91 5.67
C LEU A 30 -18.17 5.57 4.23
N ALA A 31 -18.29 4.28 3.91
CA ALA A 31 -18.73 3.82 2.60
C ALA A 31 -20.15 4.30 2.26
N SER A 32 -21.06 4.35 3.24
CA SER A 32 -22.44 4.80 3.05
C SER A 32 -22.57 6.26 2.58
N VAL A 33 -21.54 7.08 2.83
CA VAL A 33 -21.44 8.48 2.39
C VAL A 33 -20.44 8.66 1.24
N GLY A 34 -20.00 7.56 0.61
CA GLY A 34 -19.10 7.57 -0.55
C GLY A 34 -17.61 7.79 -0.20
N ILE A 35 -17.23 7.66 1.07
CA ILE A 35 -15.84 7.83 1.50
C ILE A 35 -15.15 6.46 1.55
N LYS A 36 -14.09 6.29 0.74
CA LYS A 36 -13.23 5.11 0.79
C LYS A 36 -12.16 5.23 1.86
N VAL A 37 -11.74 4.09 2.40
CA VAL A 37 -10.78 4.00 3.49
C VAL A 37 -9.42 3.49 2.99
N THR A 38 -8.35 4.11 3.49
CA THR A 38 -6.99 3.54 3.43
C THR A 38 -6.70 2.77 4.71
N LEU A 39 -6.37 1.49 4.60
CA LEU A 39 -5.93 0.66 5.73
C LEU A 39 -4.47 0.94 6.02
N VAL A 40 -4.11 1.21 7.26
CA VAL A 40 -2.73 1.53 7.68
C VAL A 40 -2.30 0.51 8.71
N THR A 41 -1.24 -0.24 8.42
CA THR A 41 -0.81 -1.39 9.22
C THR A 41 0.64 -1.19 9.63
N THR A 42 0.92 -1.11 10.93
CA THR A 42 2.30 -1.17 11.41
C THR A 42 2.70 -2.63 11.54
N ILE A 43 3.73 -3.06 10.81
CA ILE A 43 4.18 -4.45 10.82
C ILE A 43 5.36 -4.58 11.77
N VAL A 44 5.21 -5.44 12.77
CA VAL A 44 6.28 -5.85 13.68
C VAL A 44 6.54 -7.33 13.44
N ASN A 45 7.79 -7.68 13.14
CA ASN A 45 8.15 -9.08 12.95
C ASN A 45 7.83 -9.87 14.22
N SER A 46 7.37 -11.12 14.08
CA SER A 46 6.88 -12.01 15.15
C SER A 46 5.54 -11.66 15.81
N ILE A 47 4.96 -10.48 15.55
CA ILE A 47 3.68 -10.08 16.16
C ILE A 47 2.52 -10.22 15.17
N ASN A 48 2.63 -9.59 14.00
CA ASN A 48 1.54 -9.51 13.03
C ASN A 48 1.96 -9.67 11.56
N ASN A 49 3.24 -9.97 11.29
CA ASN A 49 3.73 -10.16 9.92
C ASN A 49 3.06 -11.35 9.22
N ASP A 50 2.55 -12.34 9.96
CA ASP A 50 1.80 -13.49 9.47
C ASP A 50 0.37 -13.16 8.97
N ALA A 51 -0.13 -11.94 9.23
CA ALA A 51 -1.50 -11.54 8.92
C ALA A 51 -1.61 -10.62 7.69
N ILE A 52 -0.49 -10.21 7.08
CA ILE A 52 -0.49 -9.19 6.02
C ILE A 52 -1.24 -9.65 4.76
N GLY A 53 -1.19 -10.96 4.44
CA GLY A 53 -1.95 -11.55 3.34
C GLY A 53 -3.46 -11.52 3.58
N ASP A 54 -3.90 -11.69 4.83
CA ASP A 54 -5.32 -11.63 5.16
C ASP A 54 -5.87 -10.20 5.11
N ILE A 55 -5.06 -9.20 5.43
CA ILE A 55 -5.41 -7.78 5.23
C ILE A 55 -5.62 -7.49 3.73
N VAL A 56 -4.76 -8.04 2.87
CA VAL A 56 -4.92 -7.91 1.41
C VAL A 56 -6.22 -8.56 0.92
N LYS A 57 -6.52 -9.79 1.37
CA LYS A 57 -7.77 -10.48 1.03
C LYS A 57 -8.99 -9.70 1.51
N PHE A 58 -8.94 -9.16 2.74
CA PHE A 58 -9.99 -8.32 3.29
C PHE A 58 -10.23 -7.07 2.45
N ALA A 59 -9.17 -6.37 2.05
CA ALA A 59 -9.28 -5.18 1.20
C ALA A 59 -9.90 -5.52 -0.16
N ALA A 60 -9.54 -6.65 -0.77
CA ALA A 60 -10.11 -7.10 -2.03
C ALA A 60 -11.58 -7.49 -1.93
N GLN A 61 -11.98 -8.13 -0.83
CA GLN A 61 -13.39 -8.43 -0.55
C GLN A 61 -14.24 -7.17 -0.31
N ASN A 62 -13.60 -6.06 0.07
CA ASN A 62 -14.23 -4.77 0.35
C ASN A 62 -13.72 -3.67 -0.59
N ILE A 63 -13.42 -4.00 -1.85
CA ILE A 63 -12.76 -3.09 -2.81
C ILE A 63 -13.62 -1.86 -3.17
N ASP A 64 -14.93 -1.94 -2.96
CA ASP A 64 -15.85 -0.82 -3.05
C ASP A 64 -15.65 0.20 -1.91
N LYS A 65 -15.15 -0.25 -0.75
CA LYS A 65 -14.98 0.56 0.47
C LYS A 65 -13.52 0.88 0.78
N VAL A 66 -12.58 0.03 0.36
CA VAL A 66 -11.14 0.15 0.62
C VAL A 66 -10.41 0.47 -0.66
N GLN A 67 -9.60 1.54 -0.65
CA GLN A 67 -8.87 2.01 -1.83
C GLN A 67 -7.37 1.68 -1.81
N THR A 68 -6.77 1.58 -0.61
CA THR A 68 -5.31 1.46 -0.47
C THR A 68 -4.97 0.79 0.85
N ILE A 69 -3.86 0.03 0.85
CA ILE A 69 -3.23 -0.49 2.06
C ILE A 69 -1.85 0.16 2.16
N ALA A 70 -1.58 0.80 3.30
CA ALA A 70 -0.29 1.35 3.67
C ALA A 70 0.35 0.47 4.74
N PHE A 71 1.24 -0.42 4.32
CA PHE A 71 2.07 -1.20 5.23
C PHE A 71 3.28 -0.38 5.67
N GLN A 72 3.51 -0.32 6.98
CA GLN A 72 4.57 0.46 7.60
C GLN A 72 5.38 -0.46 8.53
N PRO A 73 6.52 -1.00 8.09
CA PRO A 73 7.42 -1.73 8.98
C PRO A 73 7.79 -0.89 10.20
N VAL A 74 7.92 -1.53 11.36
CA VAL A 74 8.27 -0.88 12.63
C VAL A 74 9.58 -0.11 12.51
N SER A 75 9.61 1.08 13.11
CA SER A 75 10.81 1.90 13.29
C SER A 75 11.10 2.03 14.78
N PHE A 76 12.26 1.52 15.21
CA PHE A 76 12.75 1.66 16.58
C PHE A 76 13.47 3.00 16.72
N THR A 77 12.71 4.01 17.13
CA THR A 77 13.19 5.39 17.28
C THR A 77 12.39 6.12 18.36
N GLY A 78 13.05 7.00 19.12
CA GLY A 78 12.40 7.87 20.08
C GLY A 78 12.33 7.23 21.46
N ARG A 79 11.12 6.95 21.95
CA ARG A 79 10.87 6.36 23.28
C ARG A 79 10.94 4.84 23.25
N ASP A 80 12.09 4.31 22.84
CA ASP A 80 12.34 2.87 22.76
C ASP A 80 13.44 2.43 23.74
N GLU A 81 13.66 3.18 24.82
CA GLU A 81 14.70 2.92 25.82
C GLU A 81 14.53 1.55 26.49
N ASP A 82 13.29 1.08 26.60
CA ASP A 82 12.93 -0.21 27.21
C ASP A 82 13.02 -1.39 26.22
N VAL A 83 13.30 -1.14 24.93
CA VAL A 83 13.42 -2.19 23.91
C VAL A 83 14.87 -2.65 23.82
N SER A 84 15.12 -3.91 24.19
CA SER A 84 16.47 -4.46 24.15
C SER A 84 17.01 -4.57 22.72
N ASP A 85 18.33 -4.54 22.54
CA ASP A 85 18.95 -4.74 21.21
C ASP A 85 18.62 -6.11 20.59
N LYS A 86 18.33 -7.10 21.44
CA LYS A 86 17.85 -8.41 21.00
C LYS A 86 16.45 -8.28 20.40
N ASP A 87 15.53 -7.67 21.13
CA ASP A 87 14.14 -7.48 20.67
C ASP A 87 14.10 -6.61 19.40
N ARG A 88 14.89 -5.53 19.35
CA ARG A 88 15.02 -4.69 18.15
C ARG A 88 15.39 -5.50 16.91
N LYS A 89 16.34 -6.44 17.04
CA LYS A 89 16.78 -7.30 15.92
C LYS A 89 15.72 -8.32 15.54
N GLU A 90 15.10 -8.96 16.52
CA GLU A 90 14.08 -9.99 16.30
C GLU A 90 12.80 -9.41 15.68
N GLN A 91 12.39 -8.22 16.13
CA GLN A 91 11.17 -7.55 15.70
C GLN A 91 11.35 -6.68 14.45
N ARG A 92 12.58 -6.47 13.99
CA ARG A 92 12.87 -5.72 12.76
C ARG A 92 12.19 -6.36 11.56
N TYR A 93 11.53 -5.52 10.77
CA TYR A 93 10.87 -5.93 9.54
C TYR A 93 11.31 -5.03 8.38
N THR A 94 11.35 -5.56 7.15
CA THR A 94 11.82 -4.83 5.98
C THR A 94 10.80 -4.88 4.85
N LEU A 95 10.83 -3.87 3.97
CA LEU A 95 9.98 -3.85 2.78
C LEU A 95 10.25 -5.04 1.85
N ALA A 96 11.52 -5.44 1.69
CA ALA A 96 11.87 -6.63 0.92
C ALA A 96 11.24 -7.89 1.54
N GLY A 97 11.38 -8.09 2.86
CA GLY A 97 10.74 -9.20 3.58
C GLY A 97 9.23 -9.23 3.40
N MET A 98 8.58 -8.06 3.47
CA MET A 98 7.15 -7.91 3.21
C MET A 98 6.72 -8.45 1.84
N THR A 99 7.47 -8.16 0.77
CA THR A 99 7.11 -8.64 -0.57
C THR A 99 7.16 -10.16 -0.66
N HIS A 100 8.14 -10.80 -0.02
CA HIS A 100 8.27 -12.25 0.02
C HIS A 100 7.20 -12.90 0.89
N ASP A 101 6.93 -12.33 2.06
CA ASP A 101 5.87 -12.80 2.97
C ASP A 101 4.49 -12.70 2.30
N LEU A 102 4.20 -11.60 1.60
CA LEU A 102 2.96 -11.44 0.84
C LEU A 102 2.82 -12.52 -0.23
N LYS A 103 3.88 -12.78 -1.03
CA LYS A 103 3.87 -13.88 -2.00
C LYS A 103 3.55 -15.21 -1.33
N SER A 104 4.21 -15.52 -0.21
CA SER A 104 4.00 -16.78 0.51
C SER A 104 2.59 -16.90 1.11
N GLN A 105 2.03 -15.82 1.66
CA GLN A 105 0.73 -15.84 2.36
C GLN A 105 -0.48 -15.77 1.42
N LEU A 106 -0.31 -15.15 0.26
CA LEU A 106 -1.34 -15.08 -0.77
C LEU A 106 -1.36 -16.35 -1.64
N GLY A 107 -0.22 -17.06 -1.70
CA GLY A 107 -0.07 -18.33 -2.41
C GLY A 107 -0.10 -18.16 -3.94
N ASP A 108 -0.02 -19.29 -4.64
CA ASP A 108 0.14 -19.34 -6.11
C ASP A 108 -1.01 -18.69 -6.91
N LYS A 109 -2.16 -18.44 -6.27
CA LYS A 109 -3.32 -17.81 -6.90
C LYS A 109 -3.18 -16.29 -7.06
N LEU A 110 -2.19 -15.68 -6.41
CA LEU A 110 -1.98 -14.24 -6.32
C LEU A 110 -0.48 -13.95 -6.51
N ALA A 111 -0.06 -13.91 -7.78
CA ALA A 111 1.33 -13.78 -8.15
C ALA A 111 1.84 -12.33 -8.04
N LEU A 112 1.81 -11.75 -6.83
CA LEU A 112 2.65 -10.59 -6.53
C LEU A 112 4.09 -11.08 -6.46
N GLU A 113 4.84 -10.86 -7.53
CA GLU A 113 6.23 -11.26 -7.67
C GLU A 113 7.14 -10.16 -7.10
N PRO A 114 7.94 -10.46 -6.04
CA PRO A 114 8.81 -9.50 -5.37
C PRO A 114 9.70 -8.68 -6.29
N LEU A 115 10.19 -9.28 -7.38
CA LEU A 115 11.15 -8.66 -8.29
C LEU A 115 10.52 -8.06 -9.56
N ARG A 116 9.21 -8.24 -9.77
CA ARG A 116 8.51 -7.74 -10.98
C ARG A 116 7.50 -6.65 -10.66
N ASP A 117 6.73 -6.83 -9.57
CA ASP A 117 5.50 -6.05 -9.35
C ASP A 117 5.67 -4.88 -8.37
N TRP A 118 6.89 -4.62 -7.92
CA TRP A 118 7.18 -3.64 -6.88
C TRP A 118 8.10 -2.56 -7.42
N PHE A 119 7.65 -1.31 -7.30
CA PHE A 119 8.38 -0.15 -7.79
C PHE A 119 8.63 0.86 -6.67
N PRO A 120 9.69 1.69 -6.77
CA PRO A 120 9.90 2.78 -5.84
C PRO A 120 8.68 3.70 -5.77
N LEU A 121 8.25 4.07 -4.56
CA LEU A 121 7.09 4.95 -4.36
C LEU A 121 7.23 6.28 -5.11
N SER A 122 8.45 6.79 -5.22
CA SER A 122 8.75 8.03 -5.94
C SER A 122 8.47 7.98 -7.44
N SER A 123 8.47 6.80 -8.04
CA SER A 123 8.14 6.65 -9.45
C SER A 123 6.66 6.96 -9.75
N TYR A 124 5.79 6.94 -8.74
CA TYR A 124 4.38 7.34 -8.87
C TYR A 124 4.22 8.77 -9.42
N SER A 125 5.24 9.61 -9.27
CA SER A 125 5.29 10.96 -9.86
C SER A 125 5.14 10.98 -11.39
N ALA A 126 5.44 9.87 -12.08
CA ALA A 126 5.18 9.75 -13.51
C ALA A 126 3.67 9.84 -13.81
N PHE A 127 2.82 9.18 -13.02
CA PHE A 127 1.36 9.29 -13.18
C PHE A 127 0.87 10.70 -12.85
N THR A 128 1.37 11.31 -11.78
CA THR A 128 0.91 12.65 -11.38
C THR A 128 1.26 13.69 -12.44
N SER A 129 2.44 13.59 -13.05
CA SER A 129 2.87 14.52 -14.10
C SER A 129 1.94 14.47 -15.32
N VAL A 130 1.55 13.27 -15.76
CA VAL A 130 0.57 13.11 -16.86
C VAL A 130 -0.79 13.66 -16.45
N MET A 131 -1.25 13.34 -15.25
CA MET A 131 -2.57 13.76 -14.79
C MET A 131 -2.69 15.28 -14.61
N ASP A 132 -1.63 15.94 -14.15
CA ASP A 132 -1.55 17.41 -14.10
C ASP A 132 -1.64 18.02 -15.50
N MET A 133 -0.95 17.44 -16.49
CA MET A 133 -1.07 17.89 -17.89
C MET A 133 -2.48 17.70 -18.45
N LEU A 134 -3.15 16.58 -18.13
CA LEU A 134 -4.50 16.28 -18.59
C LEU A 134 -5.56 17.17 -17.93
N GLN A 135 -5.39 17.53 -16.66
CA GLN A 135 -6.28 18.45 -15.96
C GLN A 135 -6.18 19.88 -16.49
N GLY A 136 -5.02 20.26 -17.04
CA GLY A 136 -4.78 21.58 -17.60
C GLY A 136 -4.36 22.60 -16.54
N ALA A 137 -3.78 23.71 -17.02
CA ALA A 137 -3.18 24.73 -16.15
C ALA A 137 -4.17 25.46 -15.25
N ASP A 138 -5.46 25.48 -15.62
CA ASP A 138 -6.52 26.15 -14.89
C ASP A 138 -7.16 25.26 -13.81
N ALA A 139 -6.61 24.06 -13.58
CA ALA A 139 -7.13 23.15 -12.58
C ALA A 139 -7.01 23.75 -11.16
N PRO A 140 -8.07 23.67 -10.34
CA PRO A 140 -8.09 24.29 -9.01
C PRO A 140 -7.11 23.65 -8.01
N TRP A 141 -6.63 22.43 -8.29
CA TRP A 141 -5.62 21.71 -7.53
C TRP A 141 -4.87 20.74 -8.44
N GLY A 142 -3.59 20.52 -8.18
CA GLY A 142 -2.79 19.49 -8.84
C GLY A 142 -2.90 18.13 -8.15
N TRP A 143 -2.33 17.11 -8.78
CA TRP A 143 -2.20 15.77 -8.23
C TRP A 143 -1.08 15.69 -7.20
N SER A 144 -1.30 14.85 -6.19
CA SER A 144 -0.34 14.67 -5.10
C SER A 144 0.86 13.84 -5.56
N SER A 145 1.97 14.49 -5.91
CA SER A 145 3.24 13.83 -6.17
C SER A 145 3.97 13.43 -4.89
N CYS A 146 4.50 12.21 -4.85
CA CYS A 146 5.33 11.72 -3.74
C CYS A 146 6.81 11.72 -4.15
N ASN A 147 7.50 12.85 -3.98
CA ASN A 147 8.91 12.99 -4.36
C ASN A 147 9.88 12.60 -3.22
N CYS A 148 9.79 11.36 -2.75
CA CYS A 148 10.69 10.81 -1.75
C CYS A 148 11.94 10.17 -2.37
N HIS A 149 12.96 9.88 -1.55
CA HIS A 149 14.09 9.05 -1.99
C HIS A 149 13.57 7.66 -2.46
N PRO A 150 14.10 7.05 -3.54
CA PRO A 150 13.59 5.78 -4.07
C PRO A 150 13.55 4.63 -3.04
N ASN A 151 14.47 4.65 -2.07
CA ASN A 151 14.53 3.65 -1.00
C ASN A 151 13.58 3.93 0.17
N CYS A 152 12.82 5.03 0.15
CA CYS A 152 11.92 5.41 1.24
C CYS A 152 10.70 4.48 1.33
N GLY A 153 10.26 3.92 0.20
CA GLY A 153 9.10 3.05 0.13
C GLY A 153 8.97 2.39 -1.24
N ILE A 154 8.20 1.31 -1.27
CA ILE A 154 7.81 0.62 -2.49
C ILE A 154 6.29 0.58 -2.57
N PHE A 155 5.75 0.50 -3.78
CA PHE A 155 4.33 0.31 -4.02
C PHE A 155 4.08 -0.77 -5.06
N THR A 156 2.86 -1.29 -5.03
CA THR A 156 2.33 -2.15 -6.08
C THR A 156 0.87 -1.78 -6.34
N LEU A 157 0.35 -2.17 -7.51
CA LEU A 157 -1.04 -1.97 -7.90
C LEU A 157 -1.67 -3.32 -8.22
N MET A 158 -2.71 -3.66 -7.47
CA MET A 158 -3.52 -4.85 -7.72
C MET A 158 -4.86 -4.45 -8.31
N ILE A 159 -5.31 -5.24 -9.29
CA ILE A 159 -6.64 -5.13 -9.85
C ILE A 159 -7.48 -6.30 -9.32
N VAL A 160 -8.69 -5.97 -8.87
CA VAL A 160 -9.66 -6.94 -8.37
C VAL A 160 -10.86 -6.97 -9.30
N ASN A 161 -11.18 -8.15 -9.82
CA ASN A 161 -12.40 -8.37 -10.59
C ASN A 161 -13.59 -8.42 -9.63
N ASN A 162 -14.50 -7.45 -9.73
CA ASN A 162 -15.66 -7.34 -8.85
C ASN A 162 -16.71 -8.46 -9.02
N LYS A 163 -16.67 -9.24 -10.11
CA LYS A 163 -17.59 -10.37 -10.35
C LYS A 163 -17.01 -11.70 -9.87
N THR A 164 -15.74 -11.95 -10.17
CA THR A 164 -15.08 -13.24 -9.86
C THR A 164 -14.31 -13.21 -8.54
N GLY A 165 -13.98 -12.03 -8.03
CA GLY A 165 -13.06 -11.85 -6.90
C GLY A 165 -11.59 -12.15 -7.25
N GLU A 166 -11.28 -12.41 -8.52
CA GLU A 166 -9.91 -12.67 -8.96
C GLU A 166 -9.06 -11.40 -8.81
N MET A 167 -7.85 -11.57 -8.29
CA MET A 167 -6.90 -10.51 -8.02
C MET A 167 -5.63 -10.75 -8.82
N ARG A 168 -5.14 -9.73 -9.52
CA ARG A 168 -3.92 -9.80 -10.35
C ARG A 168 -3.09 -8.54 -10.19
N SER A 169 -1.77 -8.67 -10.34
CA SER A 169 -0.90 -7.49 -10.42
C SER A 169 -1.21 -6.74 -11.72
N LEU A 170 -1.34 -5.41 -11.65
CA LEU A 170 -1.45 -4.57 -12.85
C LEU A 170 -0.22 -4.75 -13.75
N PHE A 171 0.95 -4.98 -13.17
CA PHE A 171 2.22 -5.05 -13.88
C PHE A 171 2.44 -6.37 -14.63
N GLU A 172 1.54 -7.35 -14.50
CA GLU A 172 1.52 -8.54 -15.36
C GLU A 172 1.22 -8.20 -16.82
N PHE A 173 0.46 -7.13 -17.05
CA PHE A 173 -0.01 -6.73 -18.39
C PHE A 173 0.21 -5.26 -18.69
N PHE A 174 0.69 -4.48 -17.73
CA PHE A 174 1.07 -3.08 -17.92
C PHE A 174 2.58 -2.89 -17.76
N ASN A 175 3.25 -2.55 -18.87
CA ASN A 175 4.69 -2.27 -18.86
C ASN A 175 4.97 -0.89 -18.25
N TYR A 176 5.09 -0.87 -16.92
CA TYR A 176 5.30 0.36 -16.17
C TYR A 176 6.65 1.02 -16.43
N GLU A 177 7.71 0.23 -16.66
CA GLU A 177 9.02 0.79 -17.01
C GLU A 177 9.00 1.55 -18.32
N GLN A 178 8.35 0.98 -19.34
CA GLN A 178 8.19 1.67 -20.62
C GLN A 178 7.29 2.90 -20.47
N PHE A 179 6.19 2.77 -19.73
CA PHE A 179 5.33 3.91 -19.44
C PHE A 179 6.09 5.08 -18.82
N MET A 180 6.96 4.84 -17.83
CA MET A 180 7.79 5.90 -17.24
C MET A 180 8.71 6.59 -18.26
N LYS A 181 9.32 5.83 -19.18
CA LYS A 181 10.16 6.39 -20.26
C LYS A 181 9.35 7.23 -21.23
N ASP A 182 8.15 6.77 -21.56
CA ASP A 182 7.23 7.48 -22.47
C ASP A 182 6.75 8.78 -21.83
N VAL A 183 6.39 8.76 -20.54
CA VAL A 183 6.01 9.97 -19.79
C VAL A 183 7.14 10.99 -19.75
N ALA A 184 8.37 10.56 -19.46
CA ALA A 184 9.53 11.45 -19.49
C ALA A 184 9.68 12.11 -20.87
N THR A 185 9.57 11.33 -21.94
CA THR A 185 9.65 11.85 -23.32
C THR A 185 8.55 12.85 -23.63
N ILE A 186 7.30 12.54 -23.26
CA ILE A 186 6.13 13.42 -23.49
C ILE A 186 6.29 14.74 -22.72
N THR A 187 6.59 14.64 -21.43
CA THR A 187 6.70 15.81 -20.54
C THR A 187 7.88 16.70 -20.94
N ASP A 188 9.03 16.13 -21.33
CA ASP A 188 10.18 16.91 -21.81
C ASP A 188 9.92 17.55 -23.18
N THR A 189 9.22 16.85 -24.08
CA THR A 189 8.84 17.44 -25.39
C THR A 189 7.82 18.56 -25.22
N ALA A 190 6.90 18.44 -24.25
CA ALA A 190 5.85 19.42 -24.00
C ALA A 190 6.35 20.71 -23.33
N ARG A 191 7.55 20.72 -22.76
CA ARG A 191 8.15 21.91 -22.10
C ARG A 191 8.49 23.07 -23.04
N GLY A 192 8.35 22.88 -24.36
CA GLY A 192 8.74 23.89 -25.35
C GLY A 192 10.26 24.02 -25.47
N LYS A 193 10.74 24.53 -26.61
CA LYS A 193 12.16 24.89 -26.72
C LYS A 193 12.37 26.19 -25.93
N ASN A 194 13.05 26.10 -24.80
CA ASN A 194 13.71 27.25 -24.20
C ASN A 194 14.83 27.76 -25.13
#